data_AF-A0A3A8TFQ6-F1
#
_entry.id   AF-A0A3A8TFQ6-F1
#
_cell.length_a   1.000
_cell.length_b   1.000
_cell.length_c   1.000
_cell.angle_alpha   90.00
_cell.angle_beta   90.00
_cell.angle_gamma   90.00
#
_symmetry.space_group_name_H-M   'P 1'
#
loop_
_entity.id
_entity.type
_entity.pdbx_description
1 polymer ?
#
loop_
_entity_poly.entity_id
_entity_poly.type
_entity_poly.pdbx_seq_one_letter_code
_entity_poly.pdbx_strand_id
1 'polypeptide(L)'
;MAKTPNYIKAAFLLPANLVGLTTAAMSSAVTQEPLPMMVALGVEGVYLAVVSSMKRFQRAVRAQQPDNPEAARAAVDSLLADLAPSQRDHYQQLVGLKEKILANYRKLPGGRVLAADSEPKLDALLTSFLRLISALNQYRTYLSGSDREHLTSEVAALEAEVAGEANPRLKDVKGKRVEIQRKRLMRFEQAGESREVVSHQLAGIEDLMRLTHEQSIAIRDPESVNRQLDVLSAETEATDETVRQMERFLDFTEETSAPLPHGGTRVR
;
A
#
# COMPACT_ATOMS: atom_id res chain seq x y z
N MET A 1 18.77 4.28 24.30
CA MET A 1 19.00 2.86 23.94
C MET A 1 17.76 2.37 23.20
N ALA A 2 17.87 2.08 21.90
CA ALA A 2 16.75 1.62 21.08
C ALA A 2 16.32 0.20 21.54
N LYS A 3 15.05 0.03 21.90
CA LYS A 3 14.48 -1.30 22.18
C LYS A 3 14.57 -2.12 20.90
N THR A 4 15.21 -3.28 20.95
CA THR A 4 15.18 -4.23 19.84
C THR A 4 13.73 -4.68 19.62
N PRO A 5 13.17 -4.53 18.41
CA PRO A 5 11.80 -4.96 18.13
C PRO A 5 11.70 -6.48 18.33
N ASN A 6 10.68 -6.90 19.07
CA ASN A 6 10.48 -8.30 19.41
C ASN A 6 9.67 -8.99 18.30
N TYR A 7 10.37 -9.44 17.26
CA TYR A 7 9.80 -10.08 16.06
C TYR A 7 8.92 -11.30 16.37
N ILE A 8 9.16 -11.97 17.50
CA ILE A 8 8.37 -13.12 17.95
C ILE A 8 6.96 -12.67 18.36
N LYS A 9 6.82 -11.51 19.00
CA LYS A 9 5.51 -10.95 19.38
C LYS A 9 4.70 -10.49 18.17
N ALA A 10 5.36 -9.87 17.18
CA ALA A 10 4.70 -9.41 15.96
C ALA A 10 4.18 -10.57 15.10
N ALA A 11 4.94 -11.66 15.00
CA ALA A 11 4.50 -12.85 14.26
C ALA A 11 3.39 -13.64 14.98
N PHE A 12 3.33 -13.59 16.32
CA PHE A 12 2.25 -14.21 17.11
C PHE A 12 0.89 -13.50 16.95
N LEU A 13 0.90 -12.19 16.70
CA LEU A 13 -0.31 -11.37 16.58
C LEU A 13 -0.91 -11.34 15.17
N LEU A 14 -0.39 -12.11 14.22
CA LEU A 14 -0.97 -12.20 12.88
C LEU A 14 -2.38 -12.81 12.94
N PRO A 15 -3.38 -12.24 12.22
CA PRO A 15 -4.78 -12.68 12.29
C PRO A 15 -4.98 -14.18 12.04
N ALA A 16 -4.21 -14.77 11.13
CA ALA A 16 -4.28 -16.20 10.82
C ALA A 16 -3.81 -17.10 11.99
N ASN A 17 -2.78 -16.67 12.73
CA ASN A 17 -2.27 -17.39 13.90
C ASN A 17 -3.23 -17.29 15.09
N LEU A 18 -3.84 -16.11 15.28
CA LEU A 18 -4.86 -15.89 16.31
C LEU A 18 -6.11 -16.75 16.09
N VAL A 19 -6.54 -16.91 14.83
CA VAL A 19 -7.66 -17.81 14.46
C VAL A 19 -7.27 -19.28 14.68
N GLY A 20 -6.03 -19.67 14.37
CA GLY A 20 -5.52 -21.01 14.63
C GLY A 20 -5.52 -21.37 16.12
N LEU A 21 -5.01 -20.49 16.98
CA LEU A 21 -4.95 -20.69 18.44
C LEU A 21 -6.32 -20.72 19.09
N THR A 22 -7.21 -19.81 18.70
CA THR A 22 -8.58 -19.77 19.24
C THR A 22 -9.37 -21.01 18.83
N THR A 23 -9.19 -21.49 17.59
CA THR A 23 -9.79 -22.74 17.10
C THR A 23 -9.24 -23.96 17.84
N ALA A 24 -7.92 -24.03 18.06
CA ALA A 24 -7.30 -25.12 18.81
C ALA A 24 -7.70 -25.13 20.30
N ALA A 25 -7.82 -23.93 20.91
CA ALA A 25 -8.29 -23.78 22.28
C ALA A 25 -9.76 -24.21 22.44
N MET A 26 -10.62 -23.81 21.51
CA MET A 26 -12.03 -24.26 21.48
C MET A 26 -12.15 -25.77 21.27
N SER A 27 -11.36 -26.34 20.35
CA SER A 27 -11.35 -27.79 20.09
C SER A 27 -10.87 -28.61 21.29
N SER A 28 -9.84 -28.15 21.99
CA SER A 28 -9.33 -28.76 23.21
C SER A 28 -10.34 -28.68 24.38
N ALA A 29 -11.03 -27.54 24.52
CA ALA A 29 -12.06 -27.38 25.56
C ALA A 29 -13.28 -28.29 25.35
N VAL A 30 -13.63 -28.57 24.09
CA VAL A 30 -14.75 -29.47 23.74
C VAL A 30 -14.37 -30.94 23.87
N THR A 31 -13.15 -31.31 23.49
CA THR A 31 -12.70 -32.72 23.51
C THR A 31 -12.08 -33.16 24.84
N GLN A 32 -11.74 -32.23 25.73
CA GLN A 32 -11.02 -32.46 27.00
C GLN A 32 -9.67 -33.19 26.82
N GLU A 33 -9.13 -33.21 25.61
CA GLU A 33 -7.87 -33.86 25.25
C GLU A 33 -6.82 -32.78 24.96
N PRO A 34 -5.62 -32.81 25.59
CA PRO A 34 -4.61 -31.74 25.42
C PRO A 34 -3.84 -31.85 24.09
N LEU A 35 -3.95 -32.97 23.38
CA LEU A 35 -3.21 -33.27 22.15
C LEU A 35 -3.40 -32.22 21.02
N PRO A 36 -4.63 -31.79 20.67
CA PRO A 36 -4.83 -30.77 19.64
C PRO A 36 -4.19 -29.42 19.99
N MET A 37 -4.18 -29.06 21.28
CA MET A 37 -3.55 -27.83 21.76
C MET A 37 -2.02 -27.91 21.69
N MET A 38 -1.42 -29.04 22.05
CA MET A 38 0.04 -29.24 21.93
C MET A 38 0.52 -29.28 20.48
N VAL A 39 -0.26 -29.88 19.57
CA VAL A 39 0.06 -29.88 18.14
C VAL A 39 -0.04 -28.48 17.55
N ALA A 40 -1.06 -27.70 17.92
CA ALA A 40 -1.20 -26.30 17.49
C ALA A 40 -0.01 -25.44 17.98
N LEU A 41 0.35 -25.55 19.26
CA LEU A 41 1.51 -24.84 19.83
C LEU A 41 2.84 -25.27 19.20
N GLY A 42 2.99 -26.56 18.87
CA GLY A 42 4.19 -27.09 18.22
C GLY A 42 4.34 -26.62 16.77
N VAL A 43 3.27 -26.66 15.98
CA VAL A 43 3.24 -26.18 14.59
C VAL A 43 3.46 -24.68 14.55
N GLU A 44 2.86 -23.94 15.46
CA GLU A 44 3.01 -22.49 15.55
C GLU A 44 4.41 -22.07 16.02
N GLY A 45 5.01 -22.81 16.96
CA GLY A 45 6.41 -22.57 17.37
C GLY A 45 7.40 -22.73 16.22
N VAL A 46 7.21 -23.77 15.38
CA VAL A 46 8.04 -23.98 14.18
C VAL A 46 7.78 -22.90 13.12
N TYR A 47 6.52 -22.54 12.89
CA TYR A 47 6.13 -21.47 11.97
C TYR A 47 6.72 -20.11 12.38
N LEU A 48 6.64 -19.74 13.66
CA LEU A 48 7.20 -18.51 14.22
C LEU A 48 8.72 -18.46 14.11
N ALA A 49 9.42 -19.58 14.34
CA ALA A 49 10.88 -19.65 14.20
C ALA A 49 11.34 -19.43 12.74
N VAL A 50 10.60 -20.01 11.78
CA VAL A 50 10.92 -19.87 10.35
C VAL A 50 10.58 -18.47 9.84
N VAL A 51 9.40 -17.95 10.14
CA VAL A 51 8.93 -16.64 9.67
C VAL A 51 9.70 -15.49 10.32
N SER A 52 10.01 -15.57 11.62
CA SER A 52 10.81 -14.53 12.30
C SER A 52 12.26 -14.46 11.83
N SER A 53 12.80 -15.54 11.24
CA SER A 53 14.16 -15.60 10.68
C SER A 53 14.23 -15.08 9.24
N MET A 54 13.10 -14.90 8.55
CA MET A 54 13.07 -14.40 7.17
C MET A 54 13.32 -12.89 7.09
N LYS A 55 14.45 -12.51 6.46
CA LYS A 55 14.85 -11.09 6.24
C LYS A 55 13.79 -10.23 5.55
N ARG A 56 12.94 -10.83 4.70
CA ARG A 56 11.83 -10.14 4.02
C ARG A 56 10.71 -9.73 4.99
N PHE A 57 10.37 -10.59 5.95
CA PHE A 57 9.38 -10.31 7.00
C PHE A 57 9.91 -9.26 7.98
N GLN A 58 11.17 -9.40 8.42
CA GLN A 58 11.82 -8.38 9.24
C GLN A 58 11.89 -7.00 8.56
N ARG A 59 12.09 -6.96 7.23
CA ARG A 59 12.10 -5.72 6.44
C ARG A 59 10.70 -5.11 6.31
N ALA A 60 9.67 -5.93 6.13
CA ALA A 60 8.27 -5.48 6.07
C ALA A 60 7.78 -4.95 7.43
N VAL A 61 8.09 -5.64 8.53
CA VAL A 61 7.78 -5.19 9.89
C VAL A 61 8.54 -3.91 10.25
N ARG A 62 9.83 -3.82 9.87
CA ARG A 62 10.65 -2.62 10.08
C ARG A 62 10.23 -1.43 9.20
N ALA A 63 9.58 -1.68 8.07
CA ALA A 63 8.99 -0.63 7.23
C ALA A 63 7.63 -0.15 7.77
N GLN A 64 6.92 -0.98 8.53
CA GLN A 64 5.65 -0.63 9.18
C GLN A 64 5.80 0.01 10.57
N GLN A 65 6.95 -0.17 11.23
CA GLN A 65 7.26 0.50 12.49
C GLN A 65 8.40 1.50 12.28
N PRO A 66 8.10 2.81 12.13
CA PRO A 66 9.14 3.82 12.19
C PRO A 66 9.54 3.99 13.66
N ASP A 67 10.39 3.10 14.16
CA ASP A 67 11.05 3.24 15.47
C ASP A 67 11.98 4.49 15.52
N ASN A 68 12.15 5.18 14.39
CA ASN A 68 12.87 6.44 14.30
C ASN A 68 11.97 7.58 13.75
N PRO A 69 11.45 8.48 14.60
CA PRO A 69 10.64 9.62 14.16
C PRO A 69 11.39 10.56 13.21
N GLU A 70 12.73 10.60 13.24
CA GLU A 70 13.52 11.38 12.29
C GLU A 70 13.49 10.78 10.87
N ALA A 71 13.48 9.45 10.77
CA ALA A 71 13.39 8.77 9.47
C ALA A 71 12.00 8.94 8.85
N ALA A 72 10.93 8.91 9.67
CA ALA A 72 9.57 9.19 9.21
C ALA A 72 9.45 10.64 8.70
N ARG A 73 10.03 11.61 9.42
CA ARG A 73 10.07 13.01 8.98
C ARG A 73 10.84 13.18 7.68
N ALA A 74 12.03 12.58 7.57
CA ALA A 74 12.83 12.64 6.35
C ALA A 74 12.10 12.02 5.14
N ALA A 75 11.34 10.93 5.35
CA ALA A 75 10.52 10.33 4.29
C ALA A 75 9.40 11.27 3.83
N VAL A 76 8.69 11.91 4.77
CA VAL A 76 7.66 12.92 4.46
C VAL A 76 8.27 14.12 3.73
N ASP A 77 9.41 14.64 4.19
CA ASP A 77 10.10 15.77 3.57
C ASP A 77 10.55 15.45 2.13
N SER A 78 11.01 14.23 1.89
CA SER A 78 11.37 13.76 0.55
C SER A 78 10.16 13.71 -0.38
N LEU A 79 9.01 13.21 0.10
CA LEU A 79 7.78 13.17 -0.69
C LEU A 79 7.32 14.59 -1.00
N LEU A 80 7.33 15.50 -0.03
CA LEU A 80 6.92 16.89 -0.21
C LEU A 80 7.78 17.67 -1.21
N ALA A 81 9.08 17.35 -1.32
CA ALA A 81 9.97 17.97 -2.28
C ALA A 81 9.54 17.68 -3.74
N ASP A 82 9.02 16.48 -4.00
CA ASP A 82 8.61 16.01 -5.33
C ASP A 82 7.20 16.49 -5.72
N LEU A 83 6.42 17.04 -4.78
CA LEU A 83 5.06 17.54 -5.03
C LEU A 83 5.06 18.88 -5.79
N ALA A 84 4.06 19.09 -6.64
CA ALA A 84 3.79 20.40 -7.25
C ALA A 84 3.32 21.42 -6.20
N PRO A 85 3.51 22.74 -6.42
CA PRO A 85 3.11 23.77 -5.45
C PRO A 85 1.66 23.67 -4.98
N SER A 86 0.71 23.45 -5.91
CA SER A 86 -0.71 23.29 -5.57
C SER A 86 -1.00 22.06 -4.70
N GLN A 87 -0.25 20.97 -4.89
CA GLN A 87 -0.39 19.75 -4.07
C GLN A 87 0.14 19.97 -2.65
N ARG A 88 1.21 20.77 -2.50
CA ARG A 88 1.75 21.15 -1.19
C ARG A 88 0.79 22.04 -0.42
N ASP A 89 0.21 23.04 -1.09
CA ASP A 89 -0.78 23.93 -0.47
C ASP A 89 -1.99 23.14 0.03
N HIS A 90 -2.45 22.18 -0.76
CA HIS A 90 -3.58 21.31 -0.40
C HIS A 90 -3.25 20.41 0.80
N TYR A 91 -2.06 19.80 0.81
CA TYR A 91 -1.58 19.04 1.96
C TYR A 91 -1.50 19.91 3.23
N GLN A 92 -1.00 21.14 3.13
CA GLN A 92 -0.96 22.08 4.26
C GLN A 92 -2.34 22.41 4.81
N GLN A 93 -3.37 22.46 3.97
CA GLN A 93 -4.76 22.63 4.44
C GLN A 93 -5.19 21.45 5.31
N LEU A 94 -4.88 20.21 4.91
CA LEU A 94 -5.18 19.01 5.71
C LEU A 94 -4.40 18.97 7.03
N VAL A 95 -3.13 19.38 7.02
CA VAL A 95 -2.35 19.59 8.26
C VAL A 95 -3.04 20.62 9.16
N GLY A 96 -3.53 21.72 8.59
CA GLY A 96 -4.33 22.71 9.31
C GLY A 96 -5.63 22.14 9.90
N LEU A 97 -6.30 21.22 9.20
CA LEU A 97 -7.48 20.51 9.72
C LEU A 97 -7.10 19.60 10.90
N LYS A 98 -6.01 18.84 10.80
CA LYS A 98 -5.47 18.01 11.90
C LYS A 98 -5.30 18.86 13.16
N GLU A 99 -4.61 20.00 13.05
CA GLU A 99 -4.35 20.86 14.21
C GLU A 99 -5.64 21.38 14.85
N LYS A 100 -6.65 21.73 14.04
CA LYS A 100 -7.98 22.15 14.54
C LYS A 100 -8.70 21.01 15.26
N ILE A 101 -8.67 19.79 14.71
CA ILE A 101 -9.25 18.59 15.34
C ILE A 101 -8.61 18.37 16.71
N LEU A 102 -7.27 18.33 16.78
CA LEU A 102 -6.56 18.12 18.02
C LEU A 102 -6.78 19.24 19.03
N ALA A 103 -6.85 20.49 18.58
CA ALA A 103 -7.19 21.63 19.45
C ALA A 103 -8.60 21.51 20.02
N ASN A 104 -9.57 21.00 19.26
CA ASN A 104 -10.92 20.75 19.75
C ASN A 104 -10.96 19.59 20.76
N TYR A 105 -10.25 18.50 20.49
CA TYR A 105 -10.11 17.39 21.44
C TYR A 105 -9.51 17.82 22.76
N ARG A 106 -8.46 18.65 22.76
CA ARG A 106 -7.83 19.14 23.99
C ARG A 106 -8.74 20.01 24.86
N LYS A 107 -9.84 20.57 24.32
CA LYS A 107 -10.83 21.35 25.08
C LYS A 107 -11.84 20.48 25.84
N LEU A 108 -11.96 19.20 25.51
CA LEU A 108 -12.88 18.28 26.17
C LEU A 108 -12.35 17.85 27.56
N PRO A 109 -13.23 17.51 28.53
CA PRO A 109 -12.83 16.90 29.79
C PRO A 109 -12.07 15.58 29.54
N GLY A 110 -10.84 15.45 30.04
CA GLY A 110 -9.98 14.29 29.74
C GLY A 110 -9.40 14.26 28.31
N GLY A 111 -9.68 15.28 27.49
CA GLY A 111 -9.40 15.30 26.06
C GLY A 111 -7.91 15.40 25.68
N ARG A 112 -7.00 15.59 26.64
CA ARG A 112 -5.55 15.50 26.38
C ARG A 112 -5.11 14.09 26.02
N VAL A 113 -5.68 13.07 26.69
CA VAL A 113 -5.40 11.66 26.37
C VAL A 113 -5.97 11.35 24.99
N LEU A 114 -7.20 11.79 24.74
CA LEU A 114 -7.86 11.61 23.45
C LEU A 114 -7.08 12.23 22.28
N ALA A 115 -6.57 13.45 22.46
CA ALA A 115 -5.74 14.11 21.46
C ALA A 115 -4.43 13.34 21.24
N ALA A 116 -3.79 12.85 22.31
CA ALA A 116 -2.56 12.07 22.22
C ALA A 116 -2.77 10.71 21.50
N ASP A 117 -3.92 10.07 21.68
CA ASP A 117 -4.25 8.82 21.00
C ASP A 117 -4.66 9.05 19.53
N SER A 118 -5.27 10.21 19.23
CA SER A 118 -5.72 10.58 17.88
C SER A 118 -4.60 11.07 16.97
N GLU A 119 -3.62 11.78 17.55
CA GLU A 119 -2.55 12.44 16.80
C GLU A 119 -1.75 11.49 15.90
N PRO A 120 -1.26 10.32 16.37
CA PRO A 120 -0.55 9.36 15.52
C PRO A 120 -1.41 8.81 14.36
N LYS A 121 -2.71 8.64 14.58
CA LYS A 121 -3.63 8.13 13.56
C LYS A 121 -3.88 9.15 12.45
N LEU A 122 -4.05 10.42 12.81
CA LEU A 122 -4.15 11.51 11.85
C LEU A 122 -2.83 11.71 11.08
N ASP A 123 -1.69 11.55 11.74
CA ASP A 123 -0.38 11.61 11.08
C ASP A 123 -0.16 10.46 10.09
N ALA A 124 -0.58 9.25 10.45
CA ALA A 124 -0.55 8.11 9.55
C ALA A 124 -1.42 8.37 8.31
N LEU A 125 -2.64 8.90 8.49
CA LEU A 125 -3.53 9.25 7.38
C LEU A 125 -2.93 10.31 6.45
N LEU A 126 -2.32 11.37 6.99
CA LEU A 126 -1.63 12.40 6.22
C LEU A 126 -0.41 11.82 5.45
N THR A 127 0.28 10.85 6.03
CA THR A 127 1.40 10.17 5.37
C THR A 127 0.90 9.30 4.22
N SER A 128 -0.19 8.55 4.42
CA SER A 128 -0.84 7.75 3.38
C SER A 128 -1.38 8.65 2.25
N PHE A 129 -1.92 9.83 2.58
CA PHE A 129 -2.32 10.83 1.59
C PHE A 129 -1.15 11.30 0.71
N LEU A 130 0.01 11.61 1.30
CA LEU A 130 1.21 11.97 0.53
C LEU A 130 1.70 10.85 -0.39
N ARG A 131 1.65 9.60 0.10
CA ARG A 131 1.98 8.42 -0.70
C ARG A 131 1.05 8.26 -1.89
N LEU A 132 -0.25 8.44 -1.69
CA LEU A 132 -1.23 8.41 -2.79
C LEU A 132 -0.98 9.52 -3.82
N ILE A 133 -0.63 10.74 -3.39
CA ILE A 133 -0.26 11.82 -4.32
C ILE A 133 0.97 11.42 -5.16
N SER A 134 2.01 10.91 -4.51
CA SER A 134 3.22 10.45 -5.22
C SER A 134 2.88 9.36 -6.23
N ALA A 135 2.08 8.38 -5.83
CA ALA A 135 1.67 7.30 -6.70
C ALA A 135 0.79 7.80 -7.87
N LEU A 136 -0.11 8.75 -7.63
CA LEU A 136 -0.90 9.41 -8.67
C LEU A 136 -0.02 10.15 -9.69
N ASN A 137 1.01 10.85 -9.22
CA ASN A 137 1.98 11.54 -10.08
C ASN A 137 2.77 10.55 -10.95
N GLN A 138 3.15 9.39 -10.39
CA GLN A 138 3.80 8.31 -11.15
C GLN A 138 2.87 7.76 -12.23
N TYR A 139 1.60 7.47 -11.91
CA TYR A 139 0.61 7.02 -12.89
C TYR A 139 0.36 8.06 -13.98
N ARG A 140 0.30 9.35 -13.64
CA ARG A 140 0.16 10.42 -14.63
C ARG A 140 1.35 10.44 -15.60
N THR A 141 2.55 10.17 -15.11
CA THR A 141 3.76 10.10 -15.93
C THR A 141 3.74 8.87 -16.83
N TYR A 142 3.35 7.71 -16.29
CA TYR A 142 3.22 6.45 -17.04
C TYR A 142 2.11 6.47 -18.10
N LEU A 143 0.98 7.10 -17.79
CA LEU A 143 -0.22 7.18 -18.65
C LEU A 143 -0.18 8.37 -19.62
N SER A 144 1.01 8.82 -20.02
CA SER A 144 1.13 9.93 -20.95
C SER A 144 0.35 9.63 -22.25
N GLY A 145 -0.50 10.56 -22.69
CA GLY A 145 -1.57 10.27 -23.67
C GLY A 145 -1.09 9.78 -25.03
N SER A 146 0.16 10.06 -25.40
CA SER A 146 0.77 9.63 -26.66
C SER A 146 0.97 8.12 -26.76
N ASP A 147 1.00 7.40 -25.63
CA ASP A 147 1.41 6.00 -25.59
C ASP A 147 0.25 5.01 -25.84
N ARG A 148 -0.99 5.35 -25.47
CA ARG A 148 -2.12 4.40 -25.58
C ARG A 148 -2.51 4.13 -27.03
N GLU A 149 -2.86 5.18 -27.76
CA GLU A 149 -3.33 5.07 -29.15
C GLU A 149 -2.23 4.47 -30.04
N HIS A 150 -0.98 4.86 -29.80
CA HIS A 150 0.18 4.29 -30.45
C HIS A 150 0.30 2.79 -30.17
N LEU A 151 0.24 2.36 -28.91
CA LEU A 151 0.35 0.95 -28.53
C LEU A 151 -0.81 0.10 -29.07
N THR A 152 -2.04 0.63 -29.06
CA THR A 152 -3.20 -0.05 -29.68
C THR A 152 -3.00 -0.22 -31.18
N SER A 153 -2.51 0.82 -31.87
CA SER A 153 -2.25 0.77 -33.31
C SER A 153 -1.11 -0.21 -33.66
N GLU A 154 -0.04 -0.25 -32.86
CA GLU A 154 1.07 -1.19 -33.01
C GLU A 154 0.61 -2.64 -32.87
N VAL A 155 -0.21 -2.93 -31.84
CA VAL A 155 -0.78 -4.26 -31.62
C VAL A 155 -1.60 -4.69 -32.84
N ALA A 156 -2.51 -3.83 -33.31
CA ALA A 156 -3.36 -4.13 -34.46
C ALA A 156 -2.54 -4.36 -35.75
N ALA A 157 -1.50 -3.55 -35.99
CA ALA A 157 -0.61 -3.71 -37.13
C ALA A 157 0.19 -5.03 -37.06
N LEU A 158 0.79 -5.34 -35.91
CA LEU A 158 1.53 -6.59 -35.69
C LEU A 158 0.63 -7.83 -35.85
N GLU A 159 -0.62 -7.76 -35.41
CA GLU A 159 -1.59 -8.85 -35.59
C GLU A 159 -1.91 -9.09 -37.07
N ALA A 160 -2.10 -8.02 -37.84
CA ALA A 160 -2.30 -8.11 -39.28
C ALA A 160 -1.06 -8.70 -39.99
N GLU A 161 0.15 -8.31 -39.57
CA GLU A 161 1.40 -8.89 -40.09
C GLU A 161 1.53 -10.38 -39.79
N VAL A 162 1.14 -10.83 -38.60
CA VAL A 162 1.15 -12.26 -38.22
C VAL A 162 0.12 -13.06 -39.03
N ALA A 163 -1.04 -12.47 -39.29
CA ALA A 163 -2.10 -13.12 -40.07
C ALA A 163 -1.67 -13.36 -41.53
N GLY A 164 -0.95 -12.41 -42.13
CA GLY A 164 -0.41 -12.51 -43.49
C GLY A 164 0.92 -13.28 -43.62
N GLU A 165 1.54 -13.71 -42.51
CA GLU A 165 2.85 -14.35 -42.54
C GLU A 165 2.75 -15.83 -42.95
N ALA A 166 3.41 -16.17 -44.07
CA ALA A 166 3.45 -17.52 -44.60
C ALA A 166 4.57 -18.37 -43.99
N ASN A 167 5.65 -17.75 -43.48
CA ASN A 167 6.78 -18.48 -42.90
C ASN A 167 6.47 -18.91 -41.44
N PRO A 168 6.44 -20.21 -41.12
CA PRO A 168 6.09 -20.70 -39.78
C PRO A 168 6.99 -20.18 -38.65
N ARG A 169 8.30 -20.04 -38.90
CA ARG A 169 9.25 -19.51 -37.90
C ARG A 169 9.02 -18.03 -37.64
N LEU A 170 8.80 -17.24 -38.69
CA LEU A 170 8.51 -15.81 -38.53
C LEU A 170 7.15 -15.59 -37.86
N LYS A 171 6.17 -16.44 -38.16
CA LYS A 171 4.85 -16.41 -37.53
C LYS A 171 4.92 -16.64 -36.02
N ASP A 172 5.74 -17.60 -35.57
CA ASP A 172 5.97 -17.85 -34.13
C ASP A 172 6.66 -16.67 -33.43
N VAL A 173 7.74 -16.14 -34.04
CA VAL A 173 8.48 -15.00 -33.47
C VAL A 173 7.61 -13.75 -33.39
N LYS A 174 6.87 -13.42 -34.47
CA LYS A 174 5.94 -12.28 -34.49
C LYS A 174 4.75 -12.50 -33.55
N GLY A 175 4.25 -13.74 -33.42
CA GLY A 175 3.21 -14.09 -32.45
C GLY A 175 3.63 -13.79 -31.00
N LYS A 176 4.85 -14.16 -30.62
CA LYS A 176 5.41 -13.79 -29.30
C LYS A 176 5.50 -12.28 -29.10
N ARG A 177 5.85 -11.52 -30.15
CA ARG A 177 5.85 -10.04 -30.09
C ARG A 177 4.43 -9.49 -29.86
N VAL A 178 3.42 -10.02 -30.55
CA VAL A 178 2.01 -9.66 -30.32
C VAL A 178 1.61 -9.91 -28.87
N GLU A 179 1.95 -11.07 -28.31
CA GLU A 179 1.63 -11.38 -26.91
C GLU A 179 2.26 -10.39 -25.93
N ILE A 180 3.51 -9.98 -26.15
CA ILE A 180 4.20 -8.98 -25.33
C ILE A 180 3.47 -7.63 -25.43
N GLN A 181 3.14 -7.19 -26.64
CA GLN A 181 2.49 -5.89 -26.85
C GLN A 181 1.06 -5.86 -26.28
N ARG A 182 0.30 -6.96 -26.42
CA ARG A 182 -1.02 -7.12 -25.77
C ARG A 182 -0.92 -7.03 -24.25
N LYS A 183 0.10 -7.67 -23.65
CA LYS A 183 0.34 -7.56 -22.21
C LYS A 183 0.64 -6.11 -21.81
N ARG A 184 1.47 -5.39 -22.57
CA ARG A 184 1.73 -3.96 -22.33
C ARG A 184 0.46 -3.12 -22.40
N LEU A 185 -0.39 -3.35 -23.40
CA LEU A 185 -1.66 -2.62 -23.55
C LEU A 185 -2.62 -2.88 -22.38
N MET A 186 -2.80 -4.15 -22.01
CA MET A 186 -3.63 -4.52 -20.85
C MET A 186 -3.12 -3.87 -19.56
N ARG A 187 -1.80 -3.80 -19.37
CA ARG A 187 -1.19 -3.10 -18.23
C ARG A 187 -1.46 -1.60 -18.27
N PHE A 188 -1.36 -0.97 -19.43
CA PHE A 188 -1.71 0.44 -19.59
C PHE A 188 -3.16 0.72 -19.17
N GLU A 189 -4.10 -0.15 -19.54
CA GLU A 189 -5.51 -0.01 -19.14
C GLU A 189 -5.71 -0.20 -17.64
N GLN A 190 -5.12 -1.26 -17.06
CA GLN A 190 -5.16 -1.51 -15.61
C GLN A 190 -4.56 -0.35 -14.80
N ALA A 191 -3.50 0.28 -15.32
CA ALA A 191 -2.91 1.46 -14.71
C ALA A 191 -3.89 2.66 -14.73
N GLY A 192 -4.68 2.82 -15.79
CA GLY A 192 -5.75 3.81 -15.88
C GLY A 192 -6.82 3.64 -14.80
N GLU A 193 -7.32 2.41 -14.64
CA GLU A 193 -8.30 2.06 -13.59
C GLU A 193 -7.73 2.29 -12.19
N SER A 194 -6.46 1.88 -11.97
CA SER A 194 -5.80 2.05 -10.67
C SER A 194 -5.61 3.53 -10.31
N ARG A 195 -5.31 4.38 -11.30
CA ARG A 195 -5.25 5.83 -11.13
C ARG A 195 -6.58 6.41 -10.64
N GLU A 196 -7.70 5.90 -11.16
CA GLU A 196 -9.04 6.34 -10.78
C GLU A 196 -9.36 5.98 -9.32
N VAL A 197 -9.06 4.74 -8.91
CA VAL A 197 -9.21 4.29 -7.51
C VAL A 197 -8.45 5.21 -6.56
N VAL A 198 -7.21 5.55 -6.88
CA VAL A 198 -6.34 6.41 -6.06
C VAL A 198 -6.86 7.83 -5.97
N SER A 199 -7.37 8.36 -7.08
CA SER A 199 -8.02 9.67 -7.09
C SER A 199 -9.22 9.70 -6.15
N HIS A 200 -10.02 8.63 -6.11
CA HIS A 200 -11.15 8.52 -5.20
C HIS A 200 -10.73 8.34 -3.74
N GLN A 201 -9.68 7.59 -3.46
CA GLN A 201 -9.14 7.44 -2.11
C GLN A 201 -8.59 8.76 -1.55
N LEU A 202 -7.90 9.56 -2.38
CA LEU A 202 -7.47 10.91 -2.00
C LEU A 202 -8.66 11.78 -1.58
N ALA A 203 -9.73 11.80 -2.38
CA ALA A 203 -10.95 12.52 -2.04
C ALA A 203 -11.61 11.97 -0.77
N GLY A 204 -11.63 10.64 -0.59
CA GLY A 204 -12.16 9.98 0.60
C GLY A 204 -11.44 10.39 1.89
N ILE A 205 -10.11 10.47 1.86
CA ILE A 205 -9.32 10.96 2.99
C ILE A 205 -9.66 12.42 3.33
N GLU A 206 -9.85 13.27 2.32
CA GLU A 206 -10.21 14.67 2.52
C GLU A 206 -11.60 14.82 3.16
N ASP A 207 -12.58 14.08 2.64
CA ASP A 207 -13.94 14.05 3.17
C ASP A 207 -13.96 13.52 4.60
N LEU A 208 -13.19 12.47 4.89
CA LEU A 208 -13.04 11.92 6.24
C LEU A 208 -12.40 12.91 7.20
N MET A 209 -11.36 13.64 6.78
CA MET A 209 -10.73 14.68 7.57
C MET A 209 -11.69 15.85 7.86
N ARG A 210 -12.48 16.26 6.86
CA ARG A 210 -13.50 17.30 7.03
C ARG A 210 -14.59 16.85 8.00
N LEU A 211 -15.11 15.64 7.84
CA LEU A 211 -16.10 15.04 8.73
C LEU A 211 -15.57 14.95 10.17
N THR A 212 -14.33 14.47 10.34
CA THR A 212 -13.68 14.37 11.66
C THR A 212 -13.56 15.76 12.31
N HIS A 213 -13.23 16.78 11.53
CA HIS A 213 -13.19 18.16 11.99
C HIS A 213 -14.58 18.67 12.42
N GLU A 214 -15.60 18.50 11.59
CA GLU A 214 -16.99 18.89 11.91
C GLU A 214 -17.48 18.20 13.19
N GLN A 215 -17.21 16.91 13.32
CA GLN A 215 -17.56 16.14 14.50
C GLN A 215 -16.75 16.58 15.73
N SER A 216 -15.47 16.93 15.58
CA SER A 216 -14.65 17.44 16.71
C SER A 216 -15.24 18.71 17.35
N ILE A 217 -16.00 19.50 16.59
CA ILE A 217 -16.71 20.69 17.09
C ILE A 217 -17.99 20.30 17.82
N ALA A 218 -18.69 19.27 17.33
CA ALA A 218 -19.99 18.84 17.83
C ALA A 218 -19.92 17.86 19.01
N ILE A 219 -18.81 17.12 19.15
CA ILE A 219 -18.67 16.02 20.11
C ILE A 219 -18.64 16.52 21.55
N ARG A 220 -19.41 15.83 22.41
CA ARG A 220 -19.38 15.94 23.87
C ARG A 220 -18.97 14.63 24.57
N ASP A 221 -18.79 13.55 23.81
CA ASP A 221 -18.63 12.18 24.33
C ASP A 221 -17.40 11.44 23.73
N PRO A 222 -16.42 11.01 24.56
CA PRO A 222 -15.20 10.30 24.15
C PRO A 222 -15.41 8.99 23.35
N GLU A 223 -16.49 8.23 23.56
CA GLU A 223 -16.69 6.95 22.86
C GLU A 223 -16.93 7.12 21.34
N SER A 224 -17.56 8.24 20.96
CA SER A 224 -17.78 8.58 19.55
C SER A 224 -16.46 8.80 18.79
N VAL A 225 -15.43 9.28 19.51
CA VAL A 225 -14.11 9.51 18.94
C VAL A 225 -13.36 8.20 18.74
N ASN A 226 -13.48 7.24 19.65
CA ASN A 226 -12.81 5.95 19.48
C ASN A 226 -13.28 5.22 18.21
N ARG A 227 -14.59 5.24 17.92
CA ARG A 227 -15.12 4.70 16.65
C ARG A 227 -14.58 5.41 15.41
N GLN A 228 -14.38 6.73 15.46
CA GLN A 228 -13.75 7.47 14.37
C GLN A 228 -12.29 7.06 14.19
N LEU A 229 -11.57 6.86 15.30
CA LEU A 229 -10.19 6.42 15.27
C LEU A 229 -10.05 5.03 14.63
N ASP A 230 -11.04 4.15 14.75
CA ASP A 230 -11.06 2.85 14.07
C ASP A 230 -11.27 3.00 12.56
N VAL A 231 -12.19 3.89 12.15
CA VAL A 231 -12.41 4.22 10.72
C VAL A 231 -11.15 4.82 10.09
N LEU A 232 -10.49 5.76 10.78
CA LEU A 232 -9.23 6.36 10.31
C LEU A 232 -8.13 5.31 10.14
N SER A 233 -8.03 4.36 11.07
CA SER A 233 -7.06 3.25 10.98
C SER A 233 -7.36 2.32 9.82
N ALA A 234 -8.64 1.95 9.62
CA ALA A 234 -9.05 1.12 8.50
C ALA A 234 -8.78 1.78 7.13
N GLU A 235 -9.06 3.07 7.01
CA GLU A 235 -8.80 3.83 5.77
C GLU A 235 -7.31 3.93 5.46
N THR A 236 -6.49 4.15 6.49
CA THR A 236 -5.02 4.15 6.38
C THR A 236 -4.52 2.79 5.86
N GLU A 237 -5.02 1.69 6.43
CA GLU A 237 -4.63 0.34 6.01
C GLU A 237 -5.05 0.02 4.57
N ALA A 238 -6.29 0.38 4.19
CA ALA A 238 -6.79 0.21 2.82
C ALA A 238 -5.96 1.02 1.81
N THR A 239 -5.59 2.25 2.18
CA THR A 239 -4.74 3.12 1.38
C THR A 239 -3.33 2.51 1.22
N ASP A 240 -2.73 2.05 2.31
CA ASP A 240 -1.39 1.47 2.30
C ASP A 240 -1.34 0.16 1.49
N GLU A 241 -2.39 -0.65 1.48
CA GLU A 241 -2.47 -1.81 0.58
C GLU A 241 -2.59 -1.37 -0.88
N THR A 242 -3.38 -0.34 -1.16
CA THR A 242 -3.55 0.19 -2.52
C THR A 242 -2.22 0.71 -3.06
N VAL A 243 -1.51 1.53 -2.30
CA VAL A 243 -0.15 2.01 -2.64
C VAL A 243 0.81 0.85 -2.86
N ARG A 244 0.82 -0.18 -1.99
CA ARG A 244 1.69 -1.35 -2.16
C ARG A 244 1.34 -2.21 -3.38
N GLN A 245 0.06 -2.33 -3.72
CA GLN A 245 -0.36 -3.00 -4.95
C GLN A 245 0.14 -2.25 -6.17
N MET A 246 0.15 -0.92 -6.11
CA MET A 246 0.60 -0.04 -7.18
C MET A 246 2.13 -0.02 -7.34
N GLU A 247 2.90 0.06 -6.25
CA GLU A 247 4.37 -0.03 -6.30
C GLU A 247 4.81 -1.36 -6.94
N ARG A 248 4.18 -2.47 -6.55
CA ARG A 248 4.43 -3.79 -7.16
C ARG A 248 4.12 -3.82 -8.66
N PHE A 249 3.11 -3.06 -9.09
CA PHE A 249 2.72 -2.98 -10.49
C PHE A 249 3.78 -2.20 -11.30
N LEU A 250 4.30 -1.09 -10.75
CA LEU A 250 5.28 -0.22 -11.40
C LEU A 250 6.70 -0.84 -11.44
N ASP A 251 7.15 -1.49 -10.36
CA ASP A 251 8.45 -2.18 -10.31
C ASP A 251 8.59 -3.25 -11.40
N PHE A 252 7.52 -4.00 -11.68
CA PHE A 252 7.51 -5.03 -12.72
C PHE A 252 7.68 -4.45 -14.14
N THR A 253 7.21 -3.22 -14.37
CA THR A 253 7.36 -2.52 -15.65
C THR A 253 8.77 -2.01 -15.88
N GLU A 254 9.52 -1.59 -14.85
CA GLU A 254 10.93 -1.19 -15.01
C GLU A 254 11.81 -2.40 -15.36
N GLU A 255 11.62 -3.54 -14.68
CA GLU A 255 12.40 -4.76 -14.96
C GLU A 255 12.17 -5.29 -16.39
N THR A 256 10.97 -5.12 -16.94
CA THR A 256 10.62 -5.58 -18.30
C THR A 256 10.91 -4.56 -19.40
N SER A 257 11.10 -3.29 -19.05
CA SER A 257 11.47 -2.21 -19.99
C SER A 257 12.98 -2.00 -20.08
N ALA A 258 13.78 -2.66 -19.23
CA ALA A 258 15.23 -2.66 -19.33
C ALA A 258 15.67 -3.18 -20.72
N PRO A 259 16.54 -2.45 -21.45
CA PRO A 259 17.04 -2.93 -22.73
C PRO A 259 17.76 -4.25 -22.50
N LEU A 260 17.38 -5.29 -23.27
CA LEU A 260 18.15 -6.53 -23.30
C LEU A 260 19.62 -6.19 -23.58
N PRO A 261 20.58 -6.69 -22.79
CA PRO A 261 21.99 -6.47 -23.09
C PRO A 261 22.25 -7.01 -24.48
N HIS A 262 22.58 -6.12 -25.42
CA HIS A 262 22.93 -6.53 -26.77
C HIS A 262 24.10 -7.50 -26.69
N GLY A 263 23.80 -8.79 -26.88
CA GLY A 263 24.78 -9.84 -27.02
C GLY A 263 25.63 -9.56 -28.24
N GLY A 264 26.74 -8.85 -28.04
CA GLY A 264 27.78 -8.66 -29.02
C GLY A 264 28.48 -9.99 -29.23
N THR A 265 27.93 -10.84 -30.11
CA THR A 265 28.67 -11.95 -30.70
C THR A 265 28.73 -11.71 -32.19
N ARG A 266 29.78 -10.97 -32.62
CA ARG A 266 30.21 -10.97 -34.01
C ARG A 266 30.67 -12.39 -34.34
N VAL A 267 29.86 -13.12 -35.09
CA VAL A 267 30.31 -14.33 -35.76
C VAL A 267 31.21 -13.89 -36.91
N ARG A 268 32.47 -14.34 -36.86
CA ARG A 268 33.41 -14.30 -37.98
C ARG A 268 33.35 -15.64 -38.70
#